data_AF-A0A7J9JM48-F1
#
_entry.id   AF-A0A7J9JM48-F1
#
_cell.length_a   1.000
_cell.length_b   1.000
_cell.length_c   1.000
_cell.angle_alpha   90.00
_cell.angle_beta   90.00
_cell.angle_gamma   90.00
#
_symmetry.space_group_name_H-M   'P 1'
#
loop_
_entity.id
_entity.type
_entity.pdbx_description
1 polymer ?
#
loop_
_entity_poly.entity_id
_entity_poly.type
_entity_poly.pdbx_seq_one_letter_code
_entity_poly.pdbx_strand_id
1 'polypeptide(L)'
;MDSKLDIARAQIIDLQAELDYEVKARKKAESLNKKLAKDLAEERRGREALERVCDKLAREISLDKAEIDRMRRDFEEERKMLRMAEVLREERVQMKLAEAKFLFAEKLLELEETKRALPADKEDKPPAALTTNLSGKFSRLVFSEKASSTCNDSSMAIQRKASPETENPHIKRGIKGFVEFPRVVRAIGSKSKHWGSKLECQKAQLRVLLKQKSPIRSNNLIMS
;
A
#
# COMPACT_ATOMS: atom_id res chain seq x y z
N MET A 1 23.95 4.18 107.46
CA MET A 1 24.64 4.37 106.16
C MET A 1 24.13 3.41 105.11
N ASP A 2 23.56 2.27 105.51
CA ASP A 2 23.15 1.17 104.65
C ASP A 2 22.01 1.54 103.67
N SER A 3 21.04 2.35 104.10
CA SER A 3 19.90 2.75 103.25
C SER A 3 20.31 3.50 101.96
N LYS A 4 21.33 4.38 102.00
CA LYS A 4 21.79 5.08 100.78
C LYS A 4 22.49 4.13 99.80
N LEU A 5 23.18 3.14 100.35
CA LEU A 5 23.91 2.15 99.57
C LEU A 5 22.94 1.15 98.93
N ASP A 6 21.86 0.78 99.62
CA ASP A 6 20.79 -0.07 99.06
C ASP A 6 20.00 0.66 97.96
N ILE A 7 19.74 1.96 98.12
CA ILE A 7 19.14 2.80 97.06
C ILE A 7 20.04 2.83 95.81
N ALA A 8 21.34 3.05 95.99
CA ALA A 8 22.28 3.05 94.87
C ALA A 8 22.35 1.68 94.17
N ARG A 9 22.31 0.57 94.93
CA ARG A 9 22.24 -0.78 94.37
C ARG A 9 20.98 -1.01 93.53
N ALA A 10 19.83 -0.56 94.01
CA ALA A 10 18.57 -0.66 93.25
C ALA A 10 18.65 0.12 91.93
N GLN A 11 19.14 1.37 91.97
CA GLN A 11 19.33 2.20 90.77
C GLN A 11 20.29 1.57 89.75
N ILE A 12 21.37 0.92 90.21
CA ILE A 12 22.30 0.21 89.33
C ILE A 12 21.60 -0.95 88.62
N ILE A 13 20.77 -1.72 89.34
CA ILE A 13 20.02 -2.85 88.75
C ILE A 13 19.02 -2.35 87.71
N ASP A 14 18.31 -1.26 87.99
CA ASP A 14 17.36 -0.66 87.04
C ASP A 14 18.07 -0.17 85.78
N LEU A 15 19.18 0.56 85.92
CA LEU A 15 19.98 1.01 84.78
C LEU A 15 20.59 -0.14 83.98
N GLN A 16 20.97 -1.25 84.63
CA GLN A 16 21.42 -2.47 83.94
C GLN A 16 20.31 -3.08 83.10
N ALA A 17 19.08 -3.15 83.63
CA ALA A 17 17.93 -3.66 82.89
C ALA A 17 17.57 -2.78 81.68
N GLU A 18 17.62 -1.46 81.84
CA GLU A 18 17.44 -0.50 80.74
C GLU A 18 18.51 -0.66 79.66
N LEU A 19 19.79 -0.77 80.04
CA LEU A 19 20.90 -0.97 79.10
C LEU A 19 20.74 -2.28 78.31
N ASP A 20 20.35 -3.37 78.98
CA ASP A 20 20.11 -4.66 78.33
C ASP A 20 18.93 -4.60 77.35
N TYR A 21 17.88 -3.86 77.68
CA TYR A 21 16.75 -3.60 76.79
C TYR A 21 17.21 -2.83 75.55
N GLU A 22 17.95 -1.74 75.73
CA GLU A 22 18.51 -0.91 74.65
C GLU A 22 19.43 -1.72 73.73
N VAL A 23 20.31 -2.55 74.27
CA VAL A 23 21.19 -3.42 73.46
C VAL A 23 20.37 -4.43 72.64
N LYS A 24 19.33 -5.03 73.21
CA LYS A 24 18.43 -5.94 72.47
C LYS A 24 17.65 -5.21 71.39
N ALA A 25 17.17 -3.99 71.67
CA ALA A 25 16.48 -3.14 70.69
C ALA A 25 17.41 -2.76 69.53
N ARG A 26 18.66 -2.36 69.82
CA ARG A 26 19.68 -2.06 68.81
C ARG A 26 20.00 -3.27 67.93
N LYS A 27 20.20 -4.45 68.51
CA LYS A 27 20.42 -5.69 67.74
C LYS A 27 19.25 -6.00 66.78
N LYS A 28 18.00 -5.79 67.23
CA LYS A 28 16.83 -5.93 66.36
C LYS A 28 16.85 -4.90 65.23
N ALA A 29 17.09 -3.63 65.54
CA ALA A 29 17.18 -2.55 64.56
C ALA A 29 18.27 -2.79 63.51
N GLU A 30 19.46 -3.24 63.93
CA GLU A 30 20.57 -3.60 63.02
C GLU A 30 20.19 -4.75 62.09
N SER A 31 19.51 -5.78 62.61
CA SER A 31 19.05 -6.91 61.79
C SER A 31 18.00 -6.48 60.74
N LEU A 32 17.12 -5.54 61.10
CA LEU A 32 16.14 -4.96 60.18
C LEU A 32 16.82 -4.06 59.14
N ASN A 33 17.77 -3.23 59.56
CA ASN A 33 18.55 -2.37 58.66
C ASN A 33 19.31 -3.21 57.62
N LYS A 34 19.91 -4.34 58.03
CA LYS A 34 20.56 -5.27 57.11
C LYS A 34 19.59 -5.87 56.08
N LYS A 35 18.34 -6.14 56.47
CA LYS A 35 17.30 -6.61 55.53
C LYS A 35 16.89 -5.50 54.56
N LEU A 36 16.54 -4.33 55.09
CA LEU A 36 16.15 -3.17 54.30
C LEU A 36 17.24 -2.75 53.29
N ALA A 37 18.52 -2.83 53.67
CA ALA A 37 19.63 -2.54 52.76
C ALA A 37 19.69 -3.51 51.56
N LYS A 38 19.38 -4.80 51.77
CA LYS A 38 19.30 -5.80 50.70
C LYS A 38 18.10 -5.53 49.80
N ASP A 39 16.94 -5.31 50.40
CA ASP A 39 15.69 -5.05 49.68
C ASP A 39 15.84 -3.79 48.81
N LEU A 40 16.42 -2.71 49.34
CA LEU A 40 16.72 -1.50 48.58
C LEU A 40 17.72 -1.73 47.43
N ALA A 41 18.72 -2.60 47.62
CA ALA A 41 19.67 -2.92 46.57
C ALA A 41 19.04 -3.75 45.44
N GLU A 42 18.13 -4.67 45.78
CA GLU A 42 17.34 -5.44 44.82
C GLU A 42 16.35 -4.57 44.06
N GLU A 43 15.67 -3.68 44.77
CA GLU A 43 14.74 -2.71 44.22
C GLU A 43 15.44 -1.82 43.18
N ARG A 44 16.59 -1.25 43.52
CA ARG A 44 17.41 -0.43 42.59
C ARG A 44 17.80 -1.22 41.35
N ARG A 45 18.28 -2.45 41.51
CA ARG A 45 18.60 -3.35 40.37
C ARG A 45 17.38 -3.61 39.49
N GLY A 46 16.20 -3.78 40.09
CA GLY A 46 14.93 -3.93 39.38
C GLY A 46 14.57 -2.67 38.57
N ARG A 47 14.69 -1.48 39.16
CA ARG A 47 14.45 -0.21 38.48
C ARG A 47 15.39 -0.01 37.28
N GLU A 48 16.69 -0.23 37.47
CA GLU A 48 17.65 -0.09 36.38
C GLU A 48 17.40 -1.10 35.24
N ALA A 49 16.98 -2.32 35.56
CA ALA A 49 16.62 -3.31 34.55
C ALA A 49 15.38 -2.87 33.75
N LEU A 50 14.37 -2.33 34.43
CA LEU A 50 13.17 -1.78 33.79
C LEU A 50 13.50 -0.57 32.92
N GLU A 51 14.29 0.37 33.42
CA GLU A 51 14.74 1.55 32.68
C GLU A 51 15.47 1.16 31.39
N ARG A 52 16.37 0.17 31.46
CA ARG A 52 17.04 -0.38 30.27
C ARG A 52 16.06 -0.96 29.23
N VAL A 53 14.94 -1.55 29.66
CA VAL A 53 13.91 -2.06 28.75
C VAL A 53 13.09 -0.90 28.16
N CYS A 54 12.70 0.07 28.99
CA CYS A 54 12.00 1.28 28.54
C CYS A 54 12.80 2.06 27.50
N ASP A 55 14.11 2.23 27.72
CA ASP A 55 15.01 2.90 26.79
C ASP A 55 15.13 2.19 25.44
N LYS A 56 15.13 0.85 25.44
CA LYS A 56 15.14 0.05 24.22
C LYS A 56 13.84 0.23 23.45
N LEU A 57 12.70 0.11 24.14
CA LEU A 57 11.39 0.28 23.54
C LEU A 57 11.21 1.70 22.97
N ALA A 58 11.67 2.73 23.68
CA ALA A 58 11.62 4.12 23.21
C ALA A 58 12.44 4.31 21.92
N ARG A 59 13.61 3.66 21.81
CA ARG A 59 14.43 3.67 20.60
C ARG A 59 13.75 2.93 19.44
N GLU A 60 13.21 1.74 19.68
CA GLU A 60 12.49 0.96 18.67
C GLU A 60 11.28 1.73 18.12
N ILE A 61 10.44 2.31 18.98
CA ILE A 61 9.31 3.14 18.56
C ILE A 61 9.77 4.33 17.71
N SER A 62 10.89 4.96 18.08
CA SER A 62 11.44 6.09 17.33
C SER A 62 11.95 5.67 15.95
N LEU A 63 12.58 4.50 15.85
CA LEU A 63 13.04 3.92 14.58
C LEU A 63 11.88 3.54 13.67
N ASP A 64 10.88 2.83 14.20
CA ASP A 64 9.69 2.42 13.45
C ASP A 64 8.91 3.64 12.93
N LYS A 65 8.77 4.68 13.76
CA LYS A 65 8.14 5.93 13.34
C LYS A 65 8.90 6.57 12.18
N ALA A 66 10.23 6.62 12.26
CA ALA A 66 11.07 7.15 11.18
C ALA A 66 10.98 6.31 9.90
N GLU A 67 10.87 4.98 10.01
CA GLU A 67 10.67 4.08 8.87
C GLU A 67 9.30 4.29 8.22
N ILE A 68 8.23 4.41 9.02
CA ILE A 68 6.89 4.73 8.51
C ILE A 68 6.90 6.07 7.76
N ASP A 69 7.58 7.09 8.30
CA ASP A 69 7.69 8.41 7.65
C ASP A 69 8.56 8.37 6.37
N ARG A 70 9.54 7.45 6.27
CA ARG A 70 10.26 7.19 5.01
C ARG A 70 9.32 6.55 3.99
N MET A 71 8.71 5.41 4.33
CA MET A 71 7.78 4.70 3.45
C MET A 71 6.64 5.61 2.95
N ARG A 72 6.07 6.45 3.82
CA ARG A 72 5.01 7.39 3.43
C ARG A 72 5.45 8.38 2.36
N ARG A 73 6.71 8.84 2.38
CA ARG A 73 7.25 9.72 1.34
C ARG A 73 7.40 8.98 0.02
N ASP A 74 8.00 7.79 0.04
CA ASP A 74 8.18 6.95 -1.13
C ASP A 74 6.83 6.65 -1.81
N PHE A 75 5.82 6.27 -1.04
CA PHE A 75 4.47 6.04 -1.57
C PHE A 75 3.84 7.30 -2.19
N GLU A 76 4.06 8.48 -1.61
CA GLU A 76 3.52 9.72 -2.17
C GLU A 76 4.22 10.11 -3.48
N GLU A 77 5.52 9.84 -3.59
CA GLU A 77 6.30 10.02 -4.82
C GLU A 77 5.85 9.05 -5.92
N GLU A 78 5.68 7.77 -5.60
CA GLU A 78 5.12 6.79 -6.54
C GLU A 78 3.73 7.19 -7.02
N ARG A 79 2.87 7.68 -6.11
CA ARG A 79 1.53 8.16 -6.45
C ARG A 79 1.57 9.35 -7.40
N LYS A 80 2.50 10.29 -7.20
CA LYS A 80 2.71 11.43 -8.12
C LYS A 80 3.19 10.95 -9.48
N MET A 81 4.16 10.05 -9.52
CA MET A 81 4.68 9.47 -10.76
C MET A 81 3.58 8.78 -11.57
N LEU A 82 2.71 7.99 -10.92
CA LEU A 82 1.60 7.32 -11.58
C LEU A 82 0.59 8.33 -12.19
N ARG A 83 0.24 9.39 -11.46
CA ARG A 83 -0.61 10.47 -12.00
C ARG A 83 0.02 11.15 -13.21
N MET A 84 1.32 11.43 -13.16
CA MET A 84 2.02 12.02 -14.30
C MET A 84 2.05 11.08 -15.51
N ALA A 85 2.22 9.77 -15.28
CA ALA A 85 2.16 8.77 -16.35
C ALA A 85 0.78 8.71 -17.01
N GLU A 86 -0.30 8.82 -16.23
CA GLU A 86 -1.67 8.90 -16.75
C GLU A 86 -1.87 10.13 -17.64
N VAL A 87 -1.48 11.32 -17.18
CA VAL A 87 -1.56 12.56 -17.96
C VAL A 87 -0.81 12.45 -19.27
N LEU A 88 0.43 11.96 -19.27
CA LEU A 88 1.23 11.78 -20.48
C LEU A 88 0.57 10.79 -21.47
N ARG A 89 -0.12 9.76 -20.95
CA ARG A 89 -0.86 8.81 -21.79
C ARG A 89 -2.07 9.48 -22.43
N GLU A 90 -2.81 10.28 -21.67
CA GLU A 90 -3.95 11.06 -22.15
C GLU A 90 -3.53 12.09 -23.20
N GLU A 91 -2.48 12.87 -22.94
CA GLU A 91 -1.93 13.86 -23.86
C GLU A 91 -1.52 13.23 -25.20
N ARG A 92 -0.87 12.05 -25.15
CA ARG A 92 -0.50 11.30 -26.36
C ARG A 92 -1.73 10.90 -27.18
N VAL A 93 -2.81 10.46 -26.52
CA VAL A 93 -4.06 10.09 -27.21
C VAL A 93 -4.72 11.33 -27.80
N GLN A 94 -4.80 12.43 -27.05
CA GLN A 94 -5.36 13.70 -27.53
C GLN A 94 -4.60 14.22 -28.75
N MET A 95 -3.26 14.18 -28.74
CA MET A 95 -2.44 14.57 -29.90
C MET A 95 -2.76 13.74 -31.14
N LYS A 96 -2.82 12.41 -31.02
CA LYS A 96 -3.18 11.52 -32.15
C LYS A 96 -4.59 11.78 -32.68
N LEU A 97 -5.54 12.03 -31.78
CA LEU A 97 -6.91 12.37 -32.18
C LEU A 97 -6.97 13.74 -32.87
N ALA A 98 -6.18 14.71 -32.43
CA ALA A 98 -6.09 16.03 -33.05
C ALA A 98 -5.44 15.96 -34.45
N GLU A 99 -4.37 15.18 -34.60
CA GLU A 99 -3.71 14.93 -35.89
C GLU A 99 -4.67 14.27 -36.89
N ALA A 100 -5.40 13.23 -36.48
CA ALA A 100 -6.41 12.60 -37.32
C ALA A 100 -7.53 13.58 -37.71
N LYS A 101 -8.01 14.40 -36.76
CA LYS A 101 -9.02 15.44 -37.05
C LYS A 101 -8.52 16.45 -38.08
N PHE A 102 -7.26 16.89 -37.98
CA PHE A 102 -6.66 17.84 -38.93
C PHE A 102 -6.55 17.22 -40.33
N LEU A 103 -6.03 15.99 -40.43
CA LEU A 103 -5.93 15.27 -41.71
C LEU A 103 -7.30 15.06 -42.36
N PHE A 104 -8.32 14.71 -41.58
CA PHE A 104 -9.68 14.58 -42.12
C PHE A 104 -10.27 15.92 -42.55
N ALA A 105 -10.04 17.00 -41.80
CA ALA A 105 -10.49 18.33 -42.20
C ALA A 105 -9.86 18.79 -43.51
N GLU A 106 -8.55 18.55 -43.70
CA GLU A 106 -7.84 18.84 -44.96
C GLU A 106 -8.43 18.05 -46.13
N LYS A 107 -8.65 16.74 -45.95
CA LYS A 107 -9.25 15.89 -47.00
C LYS A 107 -10.69 16.28 -47.34
N LEU A 108 -11.47 16.72 -46.34
CA LEU A 108 -12.82 17.22 -46.58
C LEU A 108 -12.81 18.53 -47.37
N LEU A 109 -11.86 19.42 -47.10
CA LEU A 109 -11.68 20.67 -47.86
C LEU A 109 -11.34 20.37 -49.33
N GLU A 110 -10.39 19.47 -49.58
CA GLU A 110 -9.99 19.02 -50.93
C GLU A 110 -11.18 18.41 -51.70
N LEU A 111 -12.03 17.63 -51.02
CA LEU A 111 -13.28 17.11 -51.60
C LEU A 111 -14.31 18.21 -51.90
N GLU A 112 -14.40 19.24 -51.06
CA GLU A 112 -15.30 20.37 -51.31
C GLU A 112 -14.84 21.22 -52.49
N GLU A 113 -13.54 21.44 -52.64
CA GLU A 113 -12.94 22.14 -53.78
C GLU A 113 -13.18 21.39 -55.10
N THR A 114 -12.94 20.08 -55.13
CA THR A 114 -13.24 19.24 -56.31
C THR A 114 -14.73 19.21 -56.64
N LYS A 115 -15.62 19.20 -55.63
CA LYS A 115 -17.07 19.32 -55.83
C LYS A 115 -17.48 20.66 -56.44
N ARG A 116 -16.83 21.77 -56.06
CA ARG A 116 -17.09 23.10 -56.63
C ARG A 116 -16.48 23.29 -58.03
N ALA A 117 -15.45 22.52 -58.37
CA ALA A 117 -14.83 22.50 -59.70
C ALA A 117 -15.61 21.67 -60.73
N LEU A 118 -16.64 20.90 -60.31
CA LEU A 118 -17.62 20.28 -61.20
C LEU A 118 -18.70 21.32 -61.59
N PRO A 119 -19.06 21.47 -62.87
CA PRO A 119 -20.07 22.44 -63.27
C PRO A 119 -21.45 22.02 -62.75
N ALA A 120 -22.22 23.02 -62.29
CA ALA A 120 -23.63 22.86 -61.98
C ALA A 120 -24.43 22.70 -63.28
N ASP A 121 -24.42 21.49 -63.84
CA ASP A 121 -25.31 21.15 -64.95
C ASP A 121 -26.71 20.81 -64.43
N LYS A 122 -27.67 21.40 -65.14
CA LYS A 122 -29.08 21.47 -64.87
C LYS A 122 -29.84 20.27 -65.49
N GLU A 123 -30.92 19.89 -64.80
CA GLU A 123 -32.16 19.21 -65.23
C GLU A 123 -32.27 17.66 -65.36
N ASP A 124 -33.40 17.19 -64.80
CA ASP A 124 -34.34 16.13 -65.21
C ASP A 124 -34.15 14.60 -64.94
N LYS A 125 -34.96 14.12 -63.97
CA LYS A 125 -35.82 12.89 -63.89
C LYS A 125 -35.20 11.46 -64.09
N PRO A 126 -35.62 10.42 -63.32
CA PRO A 126 -34.77 9.25 -63.08
C PRO A 126 -34.95 8.12 -64.09
N PRO A 127 -33.92 7.27 -64.24
CA PRO A 127 -34.15 5.85 -64.42
C PRO A 127 -33.43 5.01 -63.36
N ALA A 128 -34.14 3.95 -63.00
CA ALA A 128 -33.76 2.73 -62.29
C ALA A 128 -32.26 2.46 -62.02
N ALA A 129 -32.02 2.10 -60.75
CA ALA A 129 -31.09 1.07 -60.31
C ALA A 129 -29.73 0.98 -61.03
N LEU A 130 -28.75 1.74 -60.54
CA LEU A 130 -27.34 1.37 -60.67
C LEU A 130 -26.79 1.07 -59.28
N THR A 131 -26.85 -0.22 -58.93
CA THR A 131 -26.05 -0.82 -57.87
C THR A 131 -24.57 -0.62 -58.22
N THR A 132 -23.96 0.47 -57.75
CA THR A 132 -22.51 0.65 -57.82
C THR A 132 -21.89 0.02 -56.59
N ASN A 133 -21.60 -1.27 -56.73
CA ASN A 133 -20.64 -1.97 -55.89
C ASN A 133 -19.27 -1.29 -56.04
N LEU A 134 -18.85 -0.45 -55.09
CA LEU A 134 -17.44 -0.14 -54.89
C LEU A 134 -16.83 -1.22 -53.97
N SER A 135 -16.87 -2.45 -54.46
CA SER A 135 -15.98 -3.52 -54.04
C SER A 135 -14.75 -3.43 -54.94
N GLY A 136 -13.72 -2.73 -54.45
CA GLY A 136 -12.54 -2.40 -55.24
C GLY A 136 -11.36 -2.08 -54.36
N LYS A 137 -10.83 -3.12 -53.72
CA LYS A 137 -9.40 -3.32 -53.42
C LYS A 137 -8.56 -2.04 -53.33
N PHE A 138 -8.41 -1.49 -52.12
CA PHE A 138 -7.26 -0.63 -51.84
C PHE A 138 -6.02 -1.52 -51.85
N SER A 139 -5.38 -1.57 -53.02
CA SER A 139 -4.10 -2.19 -53.23
C SER A 139 -3.09 -1.57 -52.27
N ARG A 140 -2.53 -2.44 -51.44
CA ARG A 140 -1.21 -2.32 -50.79
C ARG A 140 -0.21 -1.72 -51.79
N LEU A 141 0.10 -0.44 -51.63
CA LEU A 141 1.32 0.15 -52.21
C LEU A 141 2.47 -0.12 -51.24
N VAL A 142 3.20 -1.19 -51.50
CA VAL A 142 4.58 -1.33 -51.04
C VAL A 142 5.43 -0.68 -52.12
N PHE A 143 6.05 0.45 -51.78
CA PHE A 143 7.21 0.96 -52.48
C PHE A 143 8.36 -0.02 -52.23
N SER A 144 8.78 -0.77 -53.23
CA SER A 144 10.12 -1.32 -53.28
C SER A 144 10.43 -1.81 -54.68
N GLU A 145 11.46 -1.24 -55.31
CA GLU A 145 12.43 -2.03 -56.06
C GLU A 145 13.67 -1.20 -56.41
N LYS A 146 14.83 -1.68 -55.94
CA LYS A 146 16.10 -1.57 -56.67
C LYS A 146 16.98 -2.77 -56.30
N ALA A 147 17.27 -3.61 -57.30
CA ALA A 147 18.44 -4.50 -57.51
C ALA A 147 17.95 -5.78 -58.26
N SER A 148 18.06 -5.83 -59.58
CA SER A 148 19.21 -6.33 -60.36
C SER A 148 19.56 -7.82 -60.15
N SER A 149 19.18 -8.58 -61.18
CA SER A 149 19.98 -9.57 -61.92
C SER A 149 20.25 -10.98 -61.35
N THR A 150 19.75 -11.94 -62.16
CA THR A 150 20.39 -13.19 -62.62
C THR A 150 19.80 -14.50 -62.10
N CYS A 151 19.70 -15.45 -63.02
CA CYS A 151 18.82 -16.61 -63.09
C CYS A 151 19.56 -17.97 -63.03
N ASN A 152 18.74 -19.04 -62.96
CA ASN A 152 18.99 -20.49 -63.15
C ASN A 152 19.44 -21.24 -61.88
N ASP A 153 19.05 -22.48 -61.56
CA ASP A 153 18.45 -23.59 -62.31
C ASP A 153 17.74 -24.59 -61.34
N SER A 154 16.95 -25.46 -61.95
CA SER A 154 16.00 -26.52 -61.56
C SER A 154 16.30 -27.48 -60.37
N SER A 155 15.26 -27.91 -59.63
CA SER A 155 15.00 -29.33 -59.27
C SER A 155 13.63 -29.53 -58.57
N MET A 156 13.01 -30.68 -58.81
CA MET A 156 11.64 -31.10 -58.51
C MET A 156 11.39 -31.54 -57.06
N ALA A 157 10.25 -31.15 -56.46
CA ALA A 157 9.41 -32.02 -55.61
C ALA A 157 8.04 -31.36 -55.35
N ILE A 158 6.96 -32.08 -55.68
CA ILE A 158 5.57 -31.73 -55.38
C ILE A 158 5.27 -32.14 -53.94
N GLN A 159 4.79 -31.24 -53.07
CA GLN A 159 3.58 -31.43 -52.27
C GLN A 159 3.20 -30.18 -51.44
N ARG A 160 1.91 -29.89 -51.47
CA ARG A 160 1.21 -28.72 -50.90
C ARG A 160 1.41 -28.59 -49.39
N LYS A 161 1.65 -27.36 -48.90
CA LYS A 161 0.73 -26.59 -48.02
C LYS A 161 1.42 -25.37 -47.41
N ALA A 162 0.80 -24.20 -47.64
CA ALA A 162 0.89 -22.93 -46.92
C ALA A 162 2.30 -22.37 -46.63
N SER A 163 2.64 -21.32 -47.39
CA SER A 163 3.76 -20.40 -47.13
C SER A 163 3.73 -19.89 -45.67
N PRO A 164 4.83 -19.94 -44.90
CA PRO A 164 4.92 -19.23 -43.63
C PRO A 164 5.18 -17.75 -43.96
N GLU A 165 4.17 -16.91 -43.72
CA GLU A 165 4.31 -15.46 -43.67
C GLU A 165 5.44 -15.08 -42.71
N THR A 166 6.22 -14.06 -43.08
CA THR A 166 7.24 -13.39 -42.27
C THR A 166 6.59 -12.76 -41.03
N GLU A 167 6.30 -13.60 -40.04
CA GLU A 167 5.67 -13.23 -38.79
C GLU A 167 6.74 -12.72 -37.82
N ASN A 168 6.59 -11.47 -37.39
CA ASN A 168 7.55 -10.75 -36.54
C ASN A 168 7.95 -11.61 -35.31
N PRO A 169 9.25 -11.82 -35.04
CA PRO A 169 9.72 -12.69 -33.96
C PRO A 169 9.24 -12.27 -32.56
N HIS A 170 8.79 -11.02 -32.36
CA HIS A 170 8.15 -10.60 -31.12
C HIS A 170 6.70 -11.10 -30.98
N ILE A 171 5.97 -11.24 -32.09
CA ILE A 171 4.57 -11.71 -32.12
C ILE A 171 4.51 -13.22 -31.88
N LYS A 172 5.38 -13.99 -32.57
CA LYS A 172 5.58 -15.42 -32.31
C LYS A 172 5.94 -15.70 -30.86
N ARG A 173 6.79 -14.86 -30.25
CA ARG A 173 7.21 -15.03 -28.85
C ARG A 173 6.06 -14.84 -27.86
N GLY A 174 5.14 -13.92 -28.15
CA GLY A 174 3.95 -13.71 -27.31
C GLY A 174 2.87 -14.78 -27.45
N ILE A 175 2.81 -15.47 -28.59
CA ILE A 175 1.83 -16.56 -28.84
C ILE A 175 2.40 -17.93 -28.45
N LYS A 176 3.70 -18.17 -28.64
CA LYS A 176 4.40 -19.44 -28.32
C LYS A 176 4.89 -19.49 -26.88
N GLY A 177 5.34 -18.36 -26.34
CA GLY A 177 5.69 -18.20 -24.95
C GLY A 177 4.51 -17.57 -24.24
N PHE A 178 3.86 -18.36 -23.37
CA PHE A 178 3.04 -17.86 -22.29
C PHE A 178 3.54 -16.47 -21.84
N VAL A 179 2.76 -15.42 -22.07
CA VAL A 179 2.87 -14.22 -21.24
C VAL A 179 2.27 -14.63 -19.90
N GLU A 180 3.06 -15.37 -19.12
CA GLU A 180 2.73 -15.74 -17.78
C GLU A 180 2.80 -14.46 -16.95
N PHE A 181 1.66 -13.80 -16.80
CA PHE A 181 1.47 -12.87 -15.69
C PHE A 181 1.83 -13.63 -14.42
N PRO A 182 2.65 -13.07 -13.51
CA PRO A 182 2.99 -13.71 -12.24
C PRO A 182 1.71 -14.17 -11.55
N ARG A 183 1.42 -15.47 -11.65
CA ARG A 183 0.29 -16.09 -10.97
C ARG A 183 0.67 -16.05 -9.50
N VAL A 184 0.02 -15.16 -8.75
CA VAL A 184 0.05 -15.17 -7.29
C VAL A 184 -0.21 -16.60 -6.84
N VAL A 185 0.75 -17.14 -6.10
CA VAL A 185 0.78 -18.50 -5.57
C VAL A 185 -0.61 -18.87 -5.02
N ARG A 186 -1.23 -19.92 -5.58
CA ARG A 186 -2.33 -20.61 -4.89
C ARG A 186 -1.72 -21.28 -3.66
N ALA A 187 -1.79 -20.59 -2.53
CA ALA A 187 -1.56 -21.22 -1.25
C ALA A 187 -2.65 -22.28 -1.04
N ILE A 188 -2.19 -23.50 -0.81
CA ILE A 188 -3.01 -24.63 -0.42
C ILE A 188 -3.71 -24.29 0.91
N GLY A 189 -5.04 -24.34 0.91
CA GLY A 189 -5.88 -24.68 2.05
C GLY A 189 -5.75 -23.83 3.32
N SER A 190 -6.61 -22.83 3.48
CA SER A 190 -7.30 -22.62 4.75
C SER A 190 -8.59 -21.84 4.50
N LYS A 191 -9.68 -22.31 5.12
CA LYS A 191 -11.04 -21.81 4.94
C LYS A 191 -11.06 -20.29 5.14
N SER A 192 -11.51 -19.51 4.14
CA SER A 192 -11.77 -18.09 4.32
C SER A 192 -12.94 -17.96 5.29
N LYS A 193 -12.61 -17.79 6.56
CA LYS A 193 -13.55 -17.56 7.63
C LYS A 193 -14.15 -16.18 7.36
N HIS A 194 -15.39 -16.19 6.90
CA HIS A 194 -16.28 -15.07 6.58
C HIS A 194 -16.57 -14.20 7.83
N TRP A 195 -15.52 -13.66 8.46
CA TRP A 195 -15.64 -12.76 9.60
C TRP A 195 -15.87 -11.31 9.19
N GLY A 196 -15.47 -10.92 7.98
CA GLY A 196 -15.58 -9.54 7.51
C GLY A 196 -17.03 -9.04 7.42
N SER A 197 -17.93 -9.85 6.86
CA SER A 197 -19.37 -9.56 6.77
C SER A 197 -20.09 -9.62 8.11
N LYS A 198 -19.72 -10.57 9.00
CA LYS A 198 -20.36 -10.74 10.31
C LYS A 198 -19.97 -9.61 11.26
N LEU A 199 -18.71 -9.19 11.20
CA LEU A 199 -18.20 -8.02 11.94
C LEU A 199 -18.80 -6.72 11.40
N GLU A 200 -18.89 -6.56 10.07
CA GLU A 200 -19.50 -5.38 9.46
C GLU A 200 -21.01 -5.30 9.74
N CYS A 201 -21.74 -6.42 9.75
CA CYS A 201 -23.15 -6.46 10.15
C CYS A 201 -23.33 -6.11 11.65
N GLN A 202 -22.51 -6.66 12.54
CA GLN A 202 -22.53 -6.30 13.97
C GLN A 202 -22.16 -4.84 14.22
N LYS A 203 -21.19 -4.31 13.48
CA LYS A 203 -20.77 -2.91 13.53
C LYS A 203 -21.84 -1.95 13.00
N ALA A 204 -22.62 -2.36 12.01
CA ALA A 204 -23.79 -1.62 11.55
C ALA A 204 -24.90 -1.61 12.61
N GLN A 205 -25.20 -2.76 13.23
CA GLN A 205 -26.18 -2.85 14.32
C GLN A 205 -25.77 -2.02 15.55
N LEU A 206 -24.49 -2.08 15.96
CA LEU A 206 -23.97 -1.26 17.04
C LEU A 206 -24.03 0.23 16.73
N ARG A 207 -23.78 0.63 15.47
CA ARG A 207 -23.97 2.02 15.05
C ARG A 207 -25.42 2.48 15.22
N VAL A 208 -26.40 1.64 14.88
CA VAL A 208 -27.83 1.98 15.06
C VAL A 208 -28.19 2.09 16.55
N LEU A 209 -27.73 1.15 17.38
CA LEU A 209 -28.01 1.14 18.83
C LEU A 209 -27.33 2.28 19.58
N LEU A 210 -26.10 2.65 19.21
CA LEU A 210 -25.37 3.77 19.81
C LEU A 210 -25.94 5.13 19.36
N LYS A 211 -26.45 5.23 18.13
CA LYS A 211 -27.12 6.45 17.64
C LYS A 211 -28.46 6.71 18.32
N GLN A 212 -29.07 5.68 18.93
CA GLN A 212 -30.28 5.80 19.74
C GLN A 212 -30.02 6.07 21.22
N LYS A 213 -28.76 6.14 21.67
CA LYS A 213 -28.41 6.44 23.07
C LYS A 213 -27.52 7.66 23.17
N SER A 214 -28.18 8.81 23.31
CA SER A 214 -27.64 10.01 23.96
C SER A 214 -28.76 10.62 24.80
N PRO A 215 -28.43 11.36 25.87
CA PRO A 215 -28.54 10.95 27.26
C PRO A 215 -29.86 11.42 27.89
N ILE A 216 -30.38 10.63 28.83
CA ILE A 216 -31.43 11.09 29.74
C ILE A 216 -30.81 12.23 30.57
N ARG A 217 -31.26 13.45 30.25
CA ARG A 217 -31.08 14.67 31.02
C ARG A 217 -31.67 14.45 32.41
N SER A 218 -30.84 14.18 33.41
CA SER A 218 -31.22 14.33 34.81
C SER A 218 -30.44 15.50 35.42
N ASN A 219 -31.10 16.65 35.47
CA ASN A 219 -30.73 17.73 36.39
C ASN A 219 -31.08 17.26 37.80
N ASN A 220 -30.16 17.38 38.76
CA ASN A 220 -30.48 17.62 40.17
C ASN A 220 -29.28 18.26 40.90
N LEU A 221 -29.53 19.48 41.38
CA LEU A 221 -29.09 20.10 42.64
C LEU A 221 -27.64 19.88 43.13
N ILE A 222 -26.82 20.93 43.11
CA ILE A 222 -25.73 21.13 44.05
C ILE A 222 -25.86 22.52 44.68
N MET A 223 -25.88 22.52 46.01
CA MET A 223 -25.85 23.65 46.94
C MET A 223 -24.72 24.65 46.66
N SER A 224 -25.02 25.94 46.84
CA SER A 224 -24.17 26.91 47.53
C SER A 224 -25.05 28.07 48.01
#